data_AF-X1ME99-F1
#
_entry.id   AF-X1ME99-F1
#
_cell.length_a   1.000
_cell.length_b   1.000
_cell.length_c   1.000
_cell.angle_alpha   90.00
_cell.angle_beta   90.00
_cell.angle_gamma   90.00
#
_symmetry.space_group_name_H-M   'P 1'
#
loop_
_entity.id
_entity.type
_entity.pdbx_description
1 polymer ?
#
loop_
_entity_poly.entity_id
_entity_poly.type
_entity_poly.pdbx_seq_one_letter_code
_entity_poly.pdbx_strand_id
1 'polypeptide(L)' 'METLVEQRKDTRTNVSWPVSMWLPEANRFFNGRSNNISKTGVFVSVPLTTPVRLGHTVEINFPRTVSLARQK' A
#
# COMPACT_ATOMS: atom_id res chain seq x y z
N MET A 1 34.38 1.11 2.35
CA MET A 1 33.28 1.39 1.40
C MET A 1 32.40 0.16 1.39
N GLU A 2 31.30 0.18 2.15
CA GLU A 2 30.35 -0.94 2.13
C GLU A 2 29.55 -0.86 0.82
N THR A 3 29.60 -1.91 0.02
CA THR A 3 28.79 -2.04 -1.18
C THR A 3 27.35 -2.30 -0.74
N LEU A 4 26.48 -1.30 -0.85
CA LEU A 4 25.04 -1.47 -0.66
C LEU A 4 24.50 -2.36 -1.79
N VAL A 5 24.41 -3.66 -1.53
CA VAL A 5 23.82 -4.63 -2.46
C VAL A 5 22.31 -4.47 -2.41
N GLU A 6 21.69 -4.17 -3.57
CA GLU A 6 20.24 -4.15 -3.71
C GLU A 6 19.66 -5.54 -3.41
N GLN A 7 18.72 -5.59 -2.45
CA GLN A 7 18.09 -6.83 -1.96
C GLN A 7 16.65 -6.99 -2.48
N ARG A 8 16.09 -5.97 -3.14
CA ARG A 8 14.73 -6.02 -3.67
C ARG A 8 14.66 -6.98 -4.86
N LYS A 9 13.66 -7.85 -4.84
CA LYS A 9 13.38 -8.81 -5.91
C LYS A 9 12.58 -8.21 -7.07
N ASP A 10 11.81 -7.16 -6.79
CA ASP A 10 10.92 -6.55 -7.77
C ASP A 10 11.22 -5.06 -7.95
N THR A 11 11.23 -4.62 -9.21
CA THR A 11 11.27 -3.20 -9.58
C THR A 11 10.04 -2.48 -9.05
N ARG A 12 10.24 -1.24 -8.60
CA ARG A 12 9.18 -0.38 -8.08
C ARG A 12 8.87 0.75 -9.04
N THR A 13 7.58 1.02 -9.23
CA THR A 13 7.07 2.15 -10.01
C THR A 13 6.55 3.22 -9.07
N ASN A 14 7.02 4.46 -9.25
CA ASN A 14 6.51 5.60 -8.50
C ASN A 14 5.10 5.93 -8.98
N VAL A 15 4.11 5.69 -8.12
CA VAL A 15 2.70 5.93 -8.40
C VAL A 15 2.09 6.55 -7.15
N SER A 16 1.53 7.76 -7.29
CA SER A 16 0.88 8.46 -6.19
C SER A 16 -0.63 8.51 -6.36
N TRP A 17 -1.31 7.47 -5.88
CA TRP A 17 -2.76 7.35 -5.92
C TRP A 17 -3.36 7.38 -4.52
N PRO A 18 -4.59 7.94 -4.37
CA PRO A 18 -5.33 7.79 -3.13
C PRO A 18 -5.63 6.32 -2.88
N VAL A 19 -5.43 5.86 -1.65
CA VAL A 19 -5.72 4.48 -1.24
C VAL A 19 -6.60 4.47 0.01
N SER A 20 -7.39 3.41 0.17
CA SER A 20 -8.15 3.14 1.38
C SER A 20 -7.70 1.81 1.98
N MET A 21 -7.19 1.84 3.20
CA MET A 21 -6.71 0.68 3.95
C MET A 21 -7.77 0.23 4.95
N TRP A 22 -8.27 -0.99 4.82
CA TRP A 22 -9.03 -1.66 5.87
C TRP A 22 -8.06 -2.25 6.89
N LEU A 23 -8.22 -1.88 8.17
CA LEU A 23 -7.46 -2.42 9.28
C LEU A 23 -8.41 -3.13 10.25
N PRO A 24 -8.45 -4.48 10.24
CA PRO A 24 -9.35 -5.27 11.08
C PRO A 24 -9.21 -4.95 12.57
N GLU A 25 -8.00 -4.75 13.07
CA GLU A 25 -7.71 -4.50 14.49
C GLU A 25 -8.32 -3.18 15.00
N ALA A 26 -8.55 -2.22 14.10
CA ALA A 26 -9.22 -0.95 14.40
C ALA A 26 -10.67 -0.91 13.90
N ASN A 27 -11.12 -1.96 13.21
CA ASN A 27 -12.44 -2.10 12.60
C ASN A 27 -12.88 -0.86 11.79
N ARG A 28 -11.96 -0.25 11.04
CA ARG A 28 -12.24 0.93 10.22
C ARG A 28 -11.28 1.09 9.05
N PHE A 29 -11.67 1.94 8.11
CA PHE A 29 -10.82 2.37 7.00
C PHE A 29 -9.93 3.56 7.36
N PHE A 30 -8.73 3.58 6.80
CA PHE A 30 -7.79 4.70 6.84
C PHE A 30 -7.42 5.10 5.41
N ASN A 31 -7.60 6.38 5.10
CA ASN A 31 -7.22 6.92 3.79
C ASN A 31 -5.75 7.32 3.79
N GLY A 32 -5.04 7.01 2.72
CA GLY A 32 -3.64 7.34 2.52
C GLY A 32 -3.31 7.60 1.06
N ARG A 33 -2.02 7.60 0.73
CA ARG A 33 -1.54 7.58 -0.66
C ARG A 33 -0.46 6.53 -0.84
N SER A 34 -0.43 5.90 -2.01
CA SER A 34 0.76 5.17 -2.42
C SER A 34 1.90 6.12 -2.75
N ASN A 35 3.12 5.68 -2.53
CA ASN A 35 4.34 6.36 -2.95
C ASN A 35 4.98 5.59 -4.11
N ASN A 36 5.05 4.26 -3.98
CA ASN A 36 5.44 3.35 -5.05
C ASN A 36 4.82 1.96 -4.87
N ILE A 37 4.75 1.23 -5.97
CA ILE A 37 4.19 -0.13 -6.05
C ILE A 37 5.17 -1.06 -6.76
N SER A 38 5.16 -2.33 -6.38
CA SER A 38 5.73 -3.44 -7.14
C SER A 38 4.70 -4.55 -7.27
N LYS A 39 5.05 -5.62 -7.99
CA LYS A 39 4.23 -6.83 -8.12
C LYS A 39 3.89 -7.46 -6.76
N THR A 40 4.79 -7.37 -5.78
CA THR A 40 4.73 -8.09 -4.50
C THR A 40 4.47 -7.19 -3.30
N GLY A 41 4.42 -5.87 -3.47
CA GLY A 41 4.21 -4.98 -2.34
C GLY A 41 4.00 -3.52 -2.71
N VAL A 42 3.66 -2.74 -1.71
CA VAL A 42 3.39 -1.30 -1.83
C VAL A 42 4.10 -0.55 -0.71
N PHE A 43 4.56 0.67 -1.00
CA PHE A 43 4.86 1.67 0.02
C PHE A 43 3.73 2.71 0.04
N VAL A 44 3.08 2.86 1.19
CA VAL A 44 2.00 3.82 1.42
C VAL A 44 2.33 4.79 2.54
N SER A 45 1.86 6.02 2.39
CA SER A 45 1.78 7.02 3.45
C SER A 45 0.36 7.07 3.99
N VAL A 46 0.22 6.93 5.31
CA VAL A 46 -1.06 6.99 6.05
C VAL A 46 -0.92 7.97 7.23
N PRO A 47 -2.03 8.46 7.82
CA PRO A 47 -1.98 9.29 9.01
C PRO A 47 -1.21 8.62 10.15
N LEU A 48 -0.47 9.41 10.94
CA LEU A 48 0.27 8.92 12.12
C LEU A 48 -0.63 8.20 13.14
N THR A 49 -1.92 8.57 13.17
CA THR A 49 -2.95 7.96 14.02
C THR A 49 -3.42 6.59 13.51
N THR A 50 -2.88 6.08 12.42
CA THR A 50 -3.19 4.74 11.89
C THR A 50 -2.46 3.70 12.75
N PRO A 51 -3.18 2.85 13.51
CA PRO A 51 -2.57 1.96 14.49
C PRO A 51 -2.04 0.67 13.84
N VAL A 52 -1.32 0.79 12.72
CA VAL A 52 -0.71 -0.34 12.01
C VAL A 52 0.51 -0.86 12.77
N ARG A 53 0.68 -2.17 12.84
CA ARG A 53 1.83 -2.83 13.46
C ARG A 53 2.35 -3.94 12.57
N LEU A 54 3.60 -4.35 12.79
CA LEU A 54 4.16 -5.52 12.12
C LEU A 54 3.30 -6.76 12.41
N GLY A 55 3.03 -7.56 11.38
CA GLY A 55 2.20 -8.76 11.48
C GLY A 55 0.70 -8.55 11.28
N HIS A 56 0.20 -7.30 11.24
CA HIS A 56 -1.19 -7.05 10.89
C HIS A 56 -1.46 -7.41 9.42
N THR A 57 -2.60 -8.06 9.18
CA THR A 57 -3.12 -8.29 7.83
C THR A 57 -4.05 -7.16 7.48
N VAL A 58 -3.74 -6.44 6.40
CA VAL A 58 -4.53 -5.29 5.92
C VAL A 58 -4.99 -5.52 4.49
N GLU A 59 -6.12 -4.93 4.14
CA GLU A 59 -6.58 -4.86 2.75
C GLU A 59 -6.42 -3.42 2.25
N ILE A 60 -5.81 -3.23 1.09
CA ILE A 60 -5.59 -1.91 0.50
C ILE A 60 -6.31 -1.82 -0.83
N ASN A 61 -7.28 -0.90 -0.88
CA ASN A 61 -8.01 -0.58 -2.09
C ASN A 61 -7.34 0.57 -2.82
N PHE A 62 -6.91 0.28 -4.05
CA PHE A 62 -6.45 1.26 -5.02
C PHE A 62 -7.64 1.78 -5.83
N PRO A 63 -7.55 3.01 -6.39
CA PRO A 63 -8.61 3.53 -7.22
C PRO A 63 -8.69 2.65 -8.47
N ARG A 64 -9.87 2.08 -8.69
CA ARG A 64 -10.17 1.35 -9.91
C ARG A 64 -10.71 2.34 -10.94
N THR A 65 -10.36 2.14 -12.20
CA THR A 65 -11.14 2.74 -13.27
C THR A 65 -12.58 2.21 -13.20
N VAL A 66 -13.54 2.96 -13.74
CA VAL A 66 -14.95 2.52 -13.78
C VAL A 66 -15.10 1.16 -14.47
N SER A 67 -14.27 0.89 -15.48
CA SER A 67 -14.19 -0.41 -16.14
C SER A 67 -13.72 -1.55 -15.22
N LEU A 68 -12.65 -1.34 -14.44
CA LEU A 68 -12.12 -2.31 -13.48
C LEU A 68 -13.02 -2.52 -12.26
N ALA A 69 -13.83 -1.52 -11.88
CA ALA A 69 -14.77 -1.62 -10.77
C ALA A 69 -15.96 -2.56 -11.06
N ARG A 70 -16.31 -2.76 -12.34
CA ARG A 70 -17.44 -3.59 -12.79
C ARG A 70 -17.11 -5.08 -12.94
N GLN A 71 -15.84 -5.45 -12.85
CA GLN A 71 -15.41 -6.84 -12.84
C GLN A 71 -15.34 -7.31 -11.38
N LYS A 72 -16.41 -7.97 -10.91
CA LYS A 72 -16.51 -8.57 -9.58
C LYS A 72 -16.82 -10.05 -9.73
#